data_AF-A0A6L5ZLH0-F1
#
_entry.id   AF-A0A6L5ZLH0-F1
#
_cell.length_a   1.000
_cell.length_b   1.000
_cell.length_c   1.000
_cell.angle_alpha   90.00
_cell.angle_beta   90.00
_cell.angle_gamma   90.00
#
_symmetry.space_group_name_H-M   'P 1'
#
loop_
_entity.id
_entity.type
_entity.pdbx_description
1 polymer ?
#
loop_
_entity_poly.entity_id
_entity_poly.type
_entity_poly.pdbx_seq_one_letter_code
_entity_poly.pdbx_strand_id
1 'polypeptide(L)'
;MGPPTNRGGAKPVSTNHETVPFEEAMTRYEPIIGLEVHVELGTNSKMFCSCSTTFGAEPNTQVCPVCLGLPGSMPVLNRVAVESTIRIGLALNCDIATWCRFARKNYFYPDMPKDYQVSQYDEPLCTNGWLDVTVATDEGP
;
A
#
# COMPACT_ATOMS: atom_id res chain seq x y z
N MET A 1 -2.58 58.48 2.53
CA MET A 1 -2.40 57.27 3.34
C MET A 1 -3.64 57.09 4.18
N GLY A 2 -4.56 56.19 3.79
CA GLY A 2 -5.73 55.87 4.61
C GLY A 2 -5.34 54.95 5.77
N PRO A 3 -6.04 54.99 6.91
CA PRO A 3 -5.75 54.09 8.02
C PRO A 3 -5.99 52.64 7.57
N PRO A 4 -5.22 51.67 8.08
CA PRO A 4 -5.45 50.27 7.77
C PRO A 4 -6.85 49.87 8.25
N THR A 5 -7.70 49.46 7.32
CA THR A 5 -8.98 48.81 7.62
C THR A 5 -8.68 47.56 8.44
N ASN A 6 -9.16 47.52 9.67
CA ASN A 6 -9.13 46.37 10.55
C ASN A 6 -9.73 45.17 9.78
N ARG A 7 -8.87 44.32 9.22
CA ARG A 7 -9.30 43.03 8.67
C ARG A 7 -9.78 42.25 9.88
N GLY A 8 -11.09 42.26 10.10
CA GLY A 8 -11.73 41.49 11.15
C GLY A 8 -11.14 40.09 11.14
N GLY A 9 -10.49 39.74 12.24
CA GLY A 9 -9.90 38.42 12.42
C GLY A 9 -10.96 37.40 12.02
N ALA A 10 -10.59 36.48 11.13
CA ALA A 10 -11.40 35.30 10.89
C ALA A 10 -11.67 34.69 12.26
N LYS A 11 -12.93 34.76 12.72
CA LYS A 11 -13.33 34.06 13.94
C LYS A 11 -12.95 32.60 13.71
N PRO A 12 -12.24 31.94 14.65
CA PRO A 12 -12.05 30.51 14.54
C PRO A 12 -13.44 29.90 14.42
N VAL A 13 -13.67 29.15 13.34
CA VAL A 13 -14.88 28.33 13.25
C VAL A 13 -14.69 27.29 14.36
N SER A 14 -15.29 27.57 15.52
CA SER A 14 -15.48 26.60 16.58
C SER A 14 -16.43 25.55 16.03
N THR A 15 -15.87 24.55 15.38
CA THR A 15 -16.57 23.30 15.18
C THR A 15 -16.60 22.61 16.54
N ASN A 16 -17.61 22.91 17.34
CA ASN A 16 -18.00 22.07 18.48
C ASN A 16 -18.47 20.73 17.91
N HIS A 17 -17.53 19.87 17.55
CA HIS A 17 -17.82 18.48 17.28
C HIS A 17 -17.84 17.77 18.63
N GLU A 18 -19.02 17.71 19.22
CA GLU A 18 -19.28 16.89 20.40
C GLU A 18 -19.09 15.43 19.98
N THR A 19 -17.99 14.82 20.43
CA THR A 19 -17.66 13.43 20.12
C THR A 19 -18.42 12.49 21.04
N VAL A 20 -18.91 11.39 20.50
CA VAL A 20 -19.53 10.32 21.29
C VAL A 20 -18.46 9.67 22.19
N PRO A 21 -18.69 9.50 23.50
CA PRO A 21 -17.77 8.76 24.38
C PRO A 21 -17.53 7.33 23.90
N PHE A 22 -16.34 6.77 24.11
CA PHE A 22 -15.96 5.44 23.60
C PHE A 22 -16.95 4.34 23.99
N GLU A 23 -17.36 4.28 25.26
CA GLU A 23 -18.32 3.29 25.76
C GLU A 23 -19.70 3.40 25.08
N GLU A 24 -20.15 4.63 24.81
CA GLU A 24 -21.40 4.87 24.08
C GLU A 24 -21.23 4.49 22.60
N ALA A 25 -20.07 4.78 22.01
CA ALA A 25 -19.77 4.42 20.63
C ALA A 25 -19.76 2.89 20.45
N MET A 26 -19.14 2.16 21.38
CA MET A 26 -19.04 0.69 21.35
C MET A 26 -20.37 -0.02 21.57
N THR A 27 -21.32 0.60 22.28
CA THR A 27 -22.65 0.03 22.52
C THR A 27 -23.65 0.37 21.42
N ARG A 28 -23.51 1.55 20.79
CA ARG A 28 -24.45 2.05 19.79
C ARG A 28 -24.09 1.69 18.35
N TYR A 29 -22.81 1.40 18.08
CA TYR A 29 -22.30 1.13 16.74
C TYR A 29 -21.45 -0.14 16.69
N GLU A 30 -21.39 -0.73 15.50
CA GLU A 30 -20.54 -1.89 15.20
C GLU A 30 -19.40 -1.45 14.27
N PRO A 31 -18.12 -1.52 14.71
CA PRO A 31 -17.00 -1.13 13.87
C PRO A 31 -16.68 -2.22 12.84
N ILE A 32 -16.68 -1.83 11.55
CA ILE A 32 -16.23 -2.69 10.45
C ILE A 32 -14.85 -2.22 9.99
N ILE A 33 -13.83 -3.06 10.17
CA ILE A 33 -12.42 -2.71 9.91
C ILE A 33 -11.88 -3.61 8.79
N GLY A 34 -11.30 -2.99 7.77
CA GLY A 34 -10.50 -3.66 6.74
C GLY A 34 -9.04 -3.22 6.81
N LEU A 35 -8.11 -4.14 6.56
CA LEU A 35 -6.67 -3.88 6.57
C LEU A 35 -6.10 -4.04 5.16
N GLU A 36 -5.31 -3.07 4.72
CA GLU A 36 -4.48 -3.16 3.52
C GLU A 36 -3.01 -3.26 3.96
N VAL A 37 -2.39 -4.40 3.69
CA VAL A 37 -1.03 -4.70 4.15
C VAL A 37 -0.11 -4.84 2.94
N HIS A 38 0.98 -4.06 2.93
CA HIS A 38 2.05 -4.18 1.96
C HIS A 38 3.27 -4.86 2.59
N VAL A 39 3.79 -5.89 1.94
CA VAL A 39 4.97 -6.64 2.39
C VAL A 39 6.06 -6.56 1.34
N GLU A 40 7.26 -6.14 1.73
CA GLU A 40 8.43 -6.16 0.86
C GLU A 40 8.99 -7.59 0.78
N LEU A 41 9.12 -8.12 -0.44
CA LEU A 41 9.66 -9.47 -0.64
C LEU A 41 11.20 -9.44 -0.53
N GLY A 42 11.76 -10.37 0.26
CA GLY A 42 13.20 -10.55 0.44
C GLY A 42 13.93 -11.13 -0.78
N THR A 43 13.75 -10.52 -1.94
CA THR A 43 14.39 -10.87 -3.21
C THR A 43 15.71 -10.11 -3.37
N ASN A 44 16.66 -10.64 -4.16
CA ASN A 44 17.96 -9.97 -4.41
C ASN A 44 17.88 -8.84 -5.46
N SER A 45 16.88 -8.89 -6.35
CA SER A 45 16.66 -7.93 -7.42
C SER A 45 15.23 -7.42 -7.43
N LYS A 46 15.02 -6.21 -7.95
CA LYS A 46 13.69 -5.59 -8.03
C LYS A 46 12.69 -6.44 -8.83
N MET A 47 11.41 -6.10 -8.70
CA MET A 47 10.29 -6.83 -9.31
C MET A 47 10.33 -6.87 -10.85
N PHE A 48 10.82 -5.79 -11.47
CA PHE A 48 10.76 -5.61 -12.93
C PHE A 48 12.11 -5.32 -13.60
N CYS A 49 13.21 -5.33 -12.85
CA CYS A 49 14.56 -5.13 -13.36
C CYS A 49 15.61 -5.80 -12.47
N SER A 50 16.86 -5.89 -12.94
CA SER A 50 17.95 -6.58 -12.25
C SER A 50 18.68 -5.75 -11.17
N CYS A 51 18.23 -4.53 -10.87
CA CYS A 51 18.83 -3.72 -9.82
C CYS A 51 18.65 -4.36 -8.44
N SER A 52 19.62 -4.14 -7.54
CA SER A 52 19.55 -4.60 -6.15
C SER A 52 18.37 -4.02 -5.37
N THR A 53 17.94 -4.75 -4.35
CA THR A 53 16.97 -4.39 -3.30
C THR A 53 17.65 -4.11 -1.96
N THR A 54 18.99 -4.19 -1.87
CA THR A 54 19.72 -4.02 -0.60
C THR A 54 19.43 -2.66 0.03
N PHE A 55 18.91 -2.69 1.26
CA PHE A 55 18.62 -1.50 2.05
C PHE A 55 19.89 -0.69 2.39
N GLY A 56 19.74 0.63 2.50
CA GLY A 56 20.79 1.52 3.02
C GLY A 56 21.87 1.96 2.02
N ALA A 57 21.68 1.77 0.72
CA ALA A 57 22.61 2.27 -0.29
C ALA A 57 22.48 3.79 -0.52
N GLU A 58 23.52 4.39 -1.11
CA GLU A 58 23.52 5.80 -1.49
C GLU A 58 22.37 6.15 -2.45
N PRO A 59 21.81 7.37 -2.36
CA PRO A 59 20.70 7.80 -3.20
C PRO A 59 20.95 7.58 -4.69
N ASN A 60 19.96 7.00 -5.39
CA ASN A 60 19.98 6.80 -6.83
C ASN A 60 21.16 5.95 -7.36
N THR A 61 21.77 5.10 -6.55
CA THR A 61 22.86 4.19 -6.99
C THR A 61 22.36 2.80 -7.43
N GLN A 62 21.23 2.35 -6.90
CA GLN A 62 20.61 1.07 -7.24
C GLN A 62 19.51 1.23 -8.30
N VAL A 63 19.83 1.90 -9.40
CA VAL A 63 18.85 2.27 -10.43
C VAL A 63 19.28 1.88 -11.84
N CYS A 64 18.32 1.81 -12.75
CA CYS A 64 18.52 1.57 -14.18
C CYS A 64 17.38 2.23 -14.97
N PRO A 65 17.45 2.26 -16.32
CA PRO A 65 16.40 2.87 -17.15
C PRO A 65 14.98 2.37 -16.84
N VAL A 66 14.81 1.08 -16.51
CA VAL A 66 13.49 0.49 -16.23
C VAL A 66 12.87 1.06 -14.94
N CYS A 67 13.61 1.06 -13.83
CA CYS A 67 13.07 1.56 -12.57
C CYS A 67 13.03 3.09 -12.51
N LEU A 68 13.80 3.78 -13.35
CA LEU A 68 13.71 5.23 -13.57
C LEU A 68 12.63 5.63 -14.58
N GLY A 69 11.92 4.68 -15.18
CA GLY A 69 10.85 4.99 -16.15
C GLY A 69 11.34 5.68 -17.43
N LEU A 70 12.60 5.49 -17.82
CA LEU A 70 13.15 6.16 -18.99
C LEU A 70 12.51 5.64 -20.29
N PRO A 71 12.37 6.50 -21.33
CA PRO A 71 11.78 6.11 -22.61
C PRO A 71 12.46 4.88 -23.23
N GLY A 72 11.65 3.96 -23.75
CA GLY A 72 12.11 2.74 -24.41
C GLY A 72 12.52 1.59 -23.47
N SER A 73 12.48 1.80 -22.15
CA SER A 73 12.74 0.73 -21.19
C SER A 73 11.52 -0.21 -21.04
N MET A 74 11.77 -1.51 -20.83
CA MET A 74 10.72 -2.54 -20.73
C MET A 74 10.86 -3.35 -19.43
N PRO A 75 9.75 -3.66 -18.73
CA PRO A 75 9.79 -4.45 -17.50
C PRO A 75 9.99 -5.94 -17.78
N VAL A 76 10.75 -6.63 -16.93
CA VAL A 76 10.89 -8.09 -16.94
C VAL A 76 10.62 -8.64 -15.55
N LEU A 77 9.64 -9.53 -15.45
CA LEU A 77 9.14 -10.06 -14.18
C LEU A 77 10.20 -10.89 -13.42
N ASN A 78 10.28 -10.67 -12.10
CA ASN A 78 11.15 -11.44 -11.22
C ASN A 78 10.50 -12.79 -10.84
N ARG A 79 11.13 -13.90 -11.25
CA ARG A 79 10.67 -15.27 -10.94
C ARG A 79 10.57 -15.55 -9.45
N VAL A 80 11.56 -15.11 -8.66
CA VAL A 80 11.60 -15.37 -7.21
C VAL A 80 10.49 -14.59 -6.52
N ALA A 81 10.18 -13.37 -6.98
CA ALA A 81 9.07 -12.60 -6.44
C ALA A 81 7.73 -13.33 -6.63
N VAL A 82 7.46 -13.86 -7.84
CA VAL A 82 6.25 -14.65 -8.11
C VAL A 82 6.18 -15.89 -7.21
N GLU A 83 7.29 -16.63 -7.11
CA GLU A 83 7.38 -17.82 -6.25
C GLU A 83 7.10 -17.48 -4.78
N SER A 84 7.66 -16.39 -4.27
CA SER A 84 7.39 -15.88 -2.92
C SER A 84 5.92 -15.51 -2.72
N THR A 85 5.29 -14.83 -3.69
CA THR A 85 3.87 -14.49 -3.59
C THR A 85 2.98 -15.72 -3.57
N ILE A 86 3.28 -16.76 -4.37
CA ILE A 86 2.55 -18.04 -4.33
C ILE A 86 2.71 -18.69 -2.96
N ARG A 87 3.94 -18.73 -2.41
CA ARG A 87 4.19 -19.30 -1.07
C ARG A 87 3.42 -18.56 0.02
N ILE A 88 3.38 -17.22 -0.03
CA ILE A 88 2.59 -16.41 0.90
C ILE A 88 1.10 -16.74 0.74
N GLY A 89 0.59 -16.82 -0.49
CA GLY A 89 -0.80 -17.19 -0.75
C GLY A 89 -1.15 -18.55 -0.14
N LEU A 90 -0.33 -19.58 -0.38
CA LEU A 90 -0.53 -20.91 0.21
C LEU A 90 -0.46 -20.89 1.74
N ALA A 91 0.46 -20.12 2.32
CA ALA A 91 0.58 -19.97 3.77
C ALA A 91 -0.62 -19.24 4.40
N LEU A 92 -1.30 -18.39 3.63
CA LEU A 92 -2.53 -17.69 4.01
C LEU A 92 -3.79 -18.38 3.49
N ASN A 93 -3.69 -19.67 3.12
CA ASN A 93 -4.80 -20.50 2.67
C ASN A 93 -5.56 -19.94 1.44
N CYS A 94 -4.90 -19.16 0.60
CA CYS A 94 -5.51 -18.60 -0.62
C CYS A 94 -5.66 -19.63 -1.73
N ASP A 95 -6.65 -19.41 -2.59
CA ASP A 95 -6.70 -19.98 -3.93
C ASP A 95 -5.65 -19.33 -4.82
N ILE A 96 -4.82 -20.15 -5.49
CA ILE A 96 -3.79 -19.68 -6.41
C ILE A 96 -4.30 -19.73 -7.85
N ALA A 97 -4.30 -18.58 -8.52
CA ALA A 97 -4.73 -18.49 -9.91
C ALA A 97 -3.75 -19.22 -10.85
N THR A 98 -4.29 -20.04 -11.77
CA THR A 98 -3.49 -20.69 -12.84
C THR A 98 -3.08 -19.72 -13.93
N TRP A 99 -3.78 -18.58 -14.03
CA TRP A 99 -3.47 -17.48 -14.90
C TRP A 99 -3.80 -16.16 -14.20
N CYS A 100 -2.92 -15.18 -14.31
CA CYS A 100 -3.15 -13.83 -13.83
C CYS A 100 -2.39 -12.84 -14.73
N ARG A 101 -2.70 -11.54 -14.61
CA ARG A 101 -1.99 -10.49 -15.35
C ARG A 101 -1.62 -9.33 -14.44
N PHE A 102 -0.64 -8.56 -14.90
CA PHE A 102 -0.35 -7.24 -14.35
C PHE A 102 -1.13 -6.16 -15.09
N ALA A 103 -1.57 -5.15 -14.35
CA ALA A 103 -2.26 -3.95 -14.81
C ALA A 103 -1.46 -2.70 -14.42
N ARG A 104 -1.81 -1.56 -15.03
CA ARG A 104 -1.24 -0.25 -14.72
C ARG A 104 -2.23 0.55 -13.87
N LYS A 105 -1.84 0.88 -12.63
CA LYS A 105 -2.54 1.83 -11.76
C LYS A 105 -1.95 3.21 -12.00
N ASN A 106 -2.63 4.04 -12.81
CA ASN A 106 -2.11 5.32 -13.29
C ASN A 106 -2.33 6.43 -12.26
N TYR A 107 -1.28 7.16 -11.88
CA TYR A 107 -1.33 8.34 -11.03
C TYR A 107 0.00 9.13 -11.11
N PHE A 108 -0.10 10.45 -10.96
CA PHE A 108 1.06 11.33 -10.99
C PHE A 108 1.58 11.56 -9.58
N TYR A 109 2.83 11.19 -9.33
CA TYR A 109 3.51 11.52 -8.08
C TYR A 109 5.04 11.48 -8.28
N PRO A 110 5.83 12.36 -7.65
CA PRO A 110 7.27 12.47 -7.92
C PRO A 110 8.10 11.20 -7.68
N ASP A 111 7.64 10.28 -6.82
CA ASP A 111 8.30 8.98 -6.59
C ASP A 111 7.87 7.87 -7.55
N MET A 112 6.91 8.14 -8.44
CA MET A 112 6.38 7.19 -9.40
C MET A 112 6.83 7.56 -10.82
N PRO A 113 8.06 7.21 -11.23
CA PRO A 113 8.70 7.76 -12.43
C PRO A 113 8.05 7.37 -13.77
N LYS A 114 7.10 6.43 -13.75
CA LYS A 114 6.36 5.98 -14.94
C LYS A 114 4.96 6.58 -15.03
N ASP A 115 4.52 7.35 -14.03
CA ASP A 115 3.14 7.80 -13.83
C ASP A 115 2.11 6.66 -13.75
N TYR A 116 2.59 5.43 -13.54
CA TYR A 116 1.79 4.28 -13.16
C TYR A 116 2.58 3.26 -12.36
N GLN A 117 1.91 2.68 -11.37
CA GLN A 117 2.38 1.49 -10.68
C GLN A 117 1.95 0.24 -11.45
N VAL A 118 2.88 -0.69 -11.66
CA VAL A 118 2.55 -2.02 -12.18
C VAL A 118 2.08 -2.87 -10.99
N SER A 119 0.83 -3.30 -11.02
CA SER A 119 0.17 -4.08 -9.96
C SER A 119 -0.75 -5.13 -10.57
N GLN A 120 -1.62 -5.77 -9.79
CA GLN A 120 -2.74 -6.58 -10.30
C GLN A 120 -4.07 -5.89 -9.97
N TYR A 121 -5.11 -6.20 -10.74
CA TYR A 121 -6.45 -5.64 -10.55
C TYR A 121 -7.49 -6.76 -10.57
N ASP A 122 -8.24 -6.94 -11.66
CA ASP A 122 -9.33 -7.93 -11.75
C ASP A 122 -8.85 -9.39 -11.66
N GLU A 123 -7.62 -9.68 -12.10
CA GLU A 123 -7.04 -11.04 -12.05
C GLU A 123 -5.81 -11.12 -11.13
N PRO A 124 -6.01 -11.09 -9.79
CA PRO A 124 -4.93 -11.23 -8.82
C PRO A 124 -4.43 -12.68 -8.71
N LEU A 125 -3.19 -12.85 -8.25
CA LEU A 125 -2.58 -14.19 -8.11
C LEU A 125 -3.17 -15.03 -6.98
N CYS A 126 -3.55 -14.39 -5.87
CA CYS A 126 -4.03 -15.06 -4.66
C CYS A 126 -5.37 -14.46 -4.22
N THR A 127 -6.38 -15.29 -3.95
CA THR A 127 -7.72 -14.84 -3.51
C THR A 127 -8.28 -15.74 -2.40
N ASN A 128 -9.33 -15.28 -1.72
CA ASN A 128 -10.12 -16.09 -0.77
C ASN A 128 -9.32 -16.71 0.40
N GLY A 129 -8.21 -16.08 0.81
CA GLY A 129 -7.41 -16.54 1.95
C GLY A 129 -8.01 -16.18 3.30
N TRP A 130 -7.44 -16.75 4.36
CA TRP A 130 -7.81 -16.49 5.74
C TRP A 130 -6.65 -16.77 6.70
N LEU A 131 -6.72 -16.14 7.88
CA LEU A 131 -5.76 -16.30 8.97
C LEU A 131 -6.52 -16.26 10.30
N ASP A 132 -6.32 -17.28 11.13
CA ASP A 132 -6.78 -17.25 12.52
C ASP A 132 -5.91 -16.29 13.34
N VAL A 133 -6.56 -15.49 14.19
CA VAL A 133 -5.89 -14.57 15.09
C VAL A 133 -6.31 -14.87 16.52
N THR A 134 -5.33 -15.08 17.39
CA THR A 134 -5.58 -15.21 18.83
C THR A 134 -5.81 -13.82 19.43
N VAL A 135 -6.94 -13.65 20.10
CA VAL A 135 -7.30 -12.41 20.81
C VAL A 135 -7.40 -12.70 22.29
N ALA A 136 -6.96 -11.75 23.13
CA ALA A 136 -7.14 -11.89 24.56
C ALA A 136 -8.61 -11.67 24.92
N THR A 137 -9.20 -12.60 25.66
CA THR A 137 -10.53 -12.44 26.27
C THR A 137 -10.40 -12.46 27.79
N ASP A 138 -11.44 -12.03 28.49
CA ASP A 138 -11.50 -12.08 29.97
C ASP A 138 -11.41 -13.52 30.52
N GLU A 139 -11.66 -14.53 29.69
CA GLU A 139 -11.63 -15.96 30.05
C GLU A 139 -10.34 -16.67 29.61
N GLY A 140 -9.42 -15.95 28.94
CA GLY A 140 -8.18 -16.50 28.38
C GLY A 140 -8.07 -16.32 26.85
N PRO A 141 -6.98 -16.81 26.24
CA PRO A 141 -6.80 -16.80 24.79
C PRO A 141 -7.65 -17.86 24.07
#